data_AF-A0A964C6E1-F1
#
_entry.id   AF-A0A964C6E1-F1
#
_cell.length_a   1.000
_cell.length_b   1.000
_cell.length_c   1.000
_cell.angle_alpha   90.00
_cell.angle_beta   90.00
_cell.angle_gamma   90.00
#
_symmetry.space_group_name_H-M   'P 1'
#
loop_
_entity.id
_entity.type
_entity.pdbx_description
1 polymer ?
#
loop_
_entity_poly.entity_id
_entity_poly.type
_entity_poly.pdbx_seq_one_letter_code
_entity_poly.pdbx_strand_id
1 'polypeptide(L)'
;MSDNLNRSFFTLDDRTQASNPGMLRVNYLYWLRSFPQKPVELLLPLILVVGVAFFINRIFAVAVIEIVREGQSLKNLPSALFGLIIFNVFFWFGISRLINQLIWLVTHVREHFFHGCVNPGIIIESKPPLVAVFTDLTTGREPHYVIKILPQPLRWMNNGIPPVGKRVATVALYEGSSQKACWNDFHPVVVNCVTDNQADIERVFQSIPEWEWQQLEVGLNYIQTKKPGLYSIPFVRCAFCHDIVFLPLYASHKEEHTQLLPDGQMTDHITVPPERRYQGTLNKVPETYFHSLCKVSTKMPEEIIRSYLVNPFLYNEYTFCCGCNNYILQQELYWCETGQCLMDYFQELQDEYLRVHDNPPPNP
;
A
#
# COMPACT_ATOMS: atom_id res chain seq x y z
N MET A 1 -11.67 -33.78 -8.34
CA MET A 1 -12.00 -32.44 -8.87
C MET A 1 -12.50 -31.59 -7.72
N SER A 2 -11.57 -31.20 -6.86
CA SER A 2 -11.80 -30.29 -5.74
C SER A 2 -11.48 -28.90 -6.23
N ASP A 3 -12.45 -27.99 -6.10
CA ASP A 3 -12.27 -26.57 -6.31
C ASP A 3 -11.07 -26.06 -5.48
N ASN A 4 -9.92 -25.91 -6.13
CA ASN A 4 -8.90 -24.94 -5.75
C ASN A 4 -9.54 -23.56 -5.92
N LEU A 5 -10.41 -23.19 -4.98
CA LEU A 5 -10.83 -21.81 -4.77
C LEU A 5 -9.58 -21.04 -4.33
N ASN A 6 -8.80 -20.63 -5.34
CA ASN A 6 -8.01 -19.40 -5.41
C ASN A 6 -7.73 -18.73 -4.05
N ARG A 7 -6.90 -19.39 -3.23
CA ARG A 7 -6.24 -18.76 -2.07
C ARG A 7 -5.24 -17.66 -2.50
N SER A 8 -5.04 -17.46 -3.80
CA SER A 8 -3.95 -16.65 -4.36
C SER A 8 -4.34 -15.22 -4.75
N PHE A 9 -5.59 -14.78 -4.60
CA PHE A 9 -5.98 -13.46 -5.13
C PHE A 9 -5.73 -12.29 -4.18
N PHE A 10 -5.56 -12.53 -2.89
CA PHE A 10 -5.24 -11.47 -1.92
C PHE A 10 -4.15 -11.97 -0.97
N THR A 11 -2.89 -11.87 -1.39
CA THR A 11 -1.76 -12.24 -0.54
C THR A 11 -1.51 -11.14 0.50
N LEU A 12 -1.78 -11.45 1.77
CA LEU A 12 -0.72 -11.34 2.76
C LEU A 12 -0.03 -12.70 2.70
N ASP A 13 1.02 -12.84 1.89
CA ASP A 13 2.00 -13.88 2.22
C ASP A 13 2.51 -13.56 3.64
N ASP A 14 2.97 -14.54 4.41
CA ASP A 14 3.39 -14.33 5.82
C ASP A 14 4.57 -13.33 5.97
N ARG A 15 5.02 -12.71 4.88
CA ARG A 15 6.17 -11.81 4.79
C ARG A 15 5.79 -10.37 4.44
N THR A 16 4.61 -10.13 3.87
CA THR A 16 4.14 -8.79 3.54
C THR A 16 3.37 -8.22 4.73
N GLN A 17 3.71 -7.01 5.17
CA GLN A 17 3.01 -6.30 6.24
C GLN A 17 2.62 -4.91 5.76
N ALA A 18 1.40 -4.48 6.05
CA ALA A 18 0.98 -3.11 5.79
C ALA A 18 1.84 -2.13 6.60
N SER A 19 2.31 -1.05 5.96
CA SER A 19 3.06 0.02 6.62
C SER A 19 2.24 0.77 7.67
N ASN A 20 0.92 0.87 7.45
CA ASN A 20 -0.04 1.48 8.38
C ASN A 20 -1.26 0.55 8.52
N PRO A 21 -1.21 -0.47 9.39
CA PRO A 21 -2.29 -1.46 9.49
C PRO A 21 -3.56 -0.87 10.10
N GLY A 22 -4.72 -1.27 9.56
CA GLY A 22 -6.02 -0.79 10.02
C GLY A 22 -6.28 -1.07 11.51
N MET A 23 -5.98 -2.29 11.98
CA MET A 23 -6.26 -2.75 13.35
C MET A 23 -7.70 -2.45 13.81
N LEU A 24 -8.66 -2.49 12.90
CA LEU A 24 -10.05 -2.11 13.17
C LEU A 24 -10.86 -3.28 13.73
N ARG A 25 -11.76 -2.96 14.67
CA ARG A 25 -12.82 -3.89 15.08
C ARG A 25 -14.00 -3.76 14.14
N VAL A 26 -14.30 -4.84 13.41
CA VAL A 26 -15.43 -4.88 12.48
C VAL A 26 -16.74 -5.09 13.24
N ASN A 27 -17.71 -4.22 12.98
CA ASN A 27 -19.11 -4.43 13.33
C ASN A 27 -19.79 -5.17 12.17
N TYR A 28 -19.95 -6.49 12.29
CA TYR A 28 -20.47 -7.32 11.20
C TYR A 28 -21.89 -6.97 10.75
N LEU A 29 -22.72 -6.40 11.63
CA LEU A 29 -24.06 -5.93 11.24
C LEU A 29 -23.97 -4.72 10.29
N TYR A 30 -23.03 -3.81 10.55
CA TYR A 30 -22.75 -2.68 9.68
C TYR A 30 -22.17 -3.13 8.35
N TRP A 31 -21.17 -4.01 8.41
CA TRP A 31 -20.58 -4.56 7.21
C TRP A 31 -21.63 -5.30 6.35
N LEU A 32 -22.49 -6.13 6.96
CA LEU A 32 -23.59 -6.82 6.27
C LEU A 32 -24.57 -5.85 5.60
N ARG A 33 -24.93 -4.75 6.29
CA ARG A 33 -25.79 -3.70 5.76
C ARG A 33 -25.14 -2.97 4.57
N SER A 34 -23.84 -2.69 4.68
CA SER A 34 -23.04 -1.99 3.67
C SER A 34 -22.77 -2.84 2.44
N PHE A 35 -22.51 -4.14 2.63
CA PHE A 35 -22.11 -5.10 1.60
C PHE A 35 -22.99 -6.36 1.61
N PRO A 36 -24.30 -6.25 1.32
CA PRO A 36 -25.24 -7.36 1.52
C PRO A 36 -25.11 -8.49 0.49
N GLN A 37 -24.51 -8.22 -0.68
CA GLN A 37 -24.51 -9.17 -1.80
C GLN A 37 -23.89 -10.54 -1.41
N LYS A 38 -22.66 -10.55 -0.89
CA LYS A 38 -21.95 -11.80 -0.57
C LYS A 38 -22.59 -12.58 0.59
N PRO A 39 -22.98 -11.93 1.71
CA PRO A 39 -23.70 -12.65 2.75
C PRO A 39 -25.06 -13.19 2.31
N VAL A 40 -25.83 -12.43 1.52
CA VAL A 40 -27.14 -12.90 1.03
C VAL A 40 -26.98 -14.09 0.07
N GLU A 41 -25.97 -14.06 -0.82
CA GLU A 41 -25.60 -15.18 -1.70
C GLU A 41 -25.33 -16.47 -0.91
N LEU A 42 -24.79 -16.39 0.31
CA LEU A 42 -24.47 -17.55 1.15
C LEU A 42 -25.60 -17.94 2.13
N LEU A 43 -26.27 -16.96 2.74
CA LEU A 43 -27.28 -17.19 3.77
C LEU A 43 -28.60 -17.69 3.18
N LEU A 44 -29.03 -17.17 2.03
CA LEU A 44 -30.29 -17.60 1.40
C LEU A 44 -30.30 -19.11 1.06
N PRO A 45 -29.29 -19.68 0.36
CA PRO A 45 -29.27 -21.11 0.11
C PRO A 45 -29.11 -21.91 1.40
N LEU A 46 -28.36 -21.41 2.39
CA LEU A 46 -28.22 -22.08 3.69
C LEU A 46 -29.58 -22.19 4.40
N ILE A 47 -30.36 -21.11 4.45
CA ILE A 47 -31.71 -21.08 5.02
C ILE A 47 -32.62 -22.05 4.28
N LEU A 48 -32.58 -22.07 2.94
CA LEU A 48 -33.40 -22.97 2.12
C LEU A 48 -33.05 -24.43 2.38
N VAL A 49 -31.76 -24.77 2.43
CA VAL A 49 -31.26 -26.11 2.74
C VAL A 49 -31.71 -26.54 4.13
N VAL A 50 -31.51 -25.71 5.15
CA VAL A 50 -31.98 -25.95 6.53
C VAL A 50 -33.50 -26.15 6.59
N GLY A 51 -34.27 -25.32 5.89
CA GLY A 51 -35.73 -25.44 5.81
C GLY A 51 -36.18 -26.75 5.16
N VAL A 52 -35.54 -27.17 4.07
CA VAL A 52 -35.82 -28.44 3.38
C VAL A 52 -35.52 -29.63 4.28
N ALA A 53 -34.39 -29.67 4.99
CA ALA A 53 -34.13 -30.77 5.92
C ALA A 53 -35.07 -30.79 7.11
N PHE A 54 -35.44 -29.62 7.66
CA PHE A 54 -36.44 -29.57 8.71
C PHE A 54 -37.76 -30.17 8.23
N PHE A 55 -38.19 -29.84 7.02
CA PHE A 55 -39.41 -30.39 6.41
C PHE A 55 -39.31 -31.90 6.17
N ILE A 56 -38.20 -32.38 5.59
CA ILE A 56 -37.97 -33.81 5.33
C ILE A 56 -37.91 -34.60 6.65
N ASN A 57 -37.17 -34.13 7.65
CA ASN A 57 -37.10 -34.77 8.96
C ASN A 57 -38.47 -34.82 9.64
N ARG A 58 -39.30 -33.79 9.47
CA ARG A 58 -40.69 -33.80 9.96
C ARG A 58 -41.52 -34.89 9.27
N ILE A 59 -41.42 -35.06 7.95
CA ILE A 59 -42.10 -36.13 7.21
C ILE A 59 -41.66 -37.50 7.73
N PHE A 60 -40.35 -37.73 7.86
CA PHE A 60 -39.84 -39.00 8.41
C PHE A 60 -40.29 -39.25 9.84
N ALA A 61 -40.32 -38.23 10.69
CA ALA A 61 -40.81 -38.35 12.07
C ALA A 61 -42.28 -38.77 12.13
N VAL A 62 -43.15 -38.17 11.31
CA VAL A 62 -44.57 -38.55 11.21
C VAL A 62 -44.70 -39.99 10.72
N ALA A 63 -43.96 -40.38 9.68
CA ALA A 63 -43.99 -41.74 9.14
C ALA A 63 -43.54 -42.78 10.17
N VAL A 64 -42.51 -42.48 10.98
CA VAL A 64 -42.06 -43.36 12.07
C VAL A 64 -43.13 -43.48 13.15
N ILE A 65 -43.80 -42.39 13.54
CA ILE A 65 -44.89 -42.41 14.52
C ILE A 65 -46.06 -43.28 14.03
N GLU A 66 -46.42 -43.18 12.74
CA GLU A 66 -47.48 -44.00 12.14
C GLU A 66 -47.13 -45.49 12.12
N ILE A 67 -45.90 -45.85 11.71
CA ILE A 67 -45.42 -47.25 11.74
C ILE A 67 -45.51 -47.83 13.15
N VAL A 68 -45.10 -47.05 14.16
CA VAL A 68 -45.16 -47.46 15.57
C VAL A 68 -46.62 -47.62 16.03
N ARG A 69 -47.52 -46.71 15.63
CA ARG A 69 -48.93 -46.71 16.03
C ARG A 69 -49.72 -47.86 15.42
N GLU A 70 -49.49 -48.20 14.16
CA GLU A 70 -50.25 -49.24 13.46
C GLU A 70 -49.82 -50.67 13.82
N GLY A 71 -48.75 -50.84 14.61
CA GLY A 71 -48.21 -52.16 14.94
C GLY A 71 -47.73 -52.94 13.70
N GLN A 72 -47.57 -52.26 12.56
CA GLN A 72 -47.09 -52.85 11.34
C GLN A 72 -45.64 -53.31 11.53
N SER A 73 -45.40 -54.53 11.07
CA SER A 73 -44.16 -55.29 11.22
C SER A 73 -42.89 -54.44 11.11
N LEU A 74 -42.08 -54.44 12.18
CA LEU A 74 -40.73 -53.84 12.34
C LEU A 74 -39.73 -54.10 11.19
N LYS A 75 -40.09 -54.95 10.22
CA LYS A 75 -39.28 -55.32 9.05
C LYS A 75 -38.84 -54.12 8.19
N ASN A 76 -39.63 -53.05 8.11
CA ASN A 76 -39.29 -51.87 7.27
C ASN A 76 -38.56 -50.76 8.04
N LEU A 77 -38.49 -50.84 9.38
CA LEU A 77 -37.86 -49.83 10.22
C LEU A 77 -36.35 -49.64 9.90
N PRO A 78 -35.55 -50.71 9.69
CA PRO A 78 -34.14 -50.56 9.36
C PRO A 78 -33.91 -49.78 8.06
N SER A 79 -34.71 -50.02 7.03
CA SER A 79 -34.60 -49.32 5.74
C SER A 79 -34.97 -47.84 5.86
N ALA A 80 -36.01 -47.50 6.63
CA ALA A 80 -36.38 -46.11 6.90
C ALA A 80 -35.28 -45.36 7.68
N LEU A 81 -34.71 -46.00 8.69
CA LEU A 81 -33.59 -45.45 9.45
C LEU A 81 -32.34 -45.27 8.58
N PHE A 82 -32.05 -46.23 7.70
CA PHE A 82 -30.92 -46.14 6.77
C PHE A 82 -31.08 -44.99 5.76
N GLY A 83 -32.29 -44.80 5.21
CA GLY A 83 -32.60 -43.66 4.35
C GLY A 83 -32.43 -42.32 5.06
N LEU A 84 -32.83 -42.23 6.33
CA LEU A 84 -32.63 -41.06 7.17
C LEU A 84 -31.15 -40.79 7.43
N ILE A 85 -30.34 -41.82 7.68
CA ILE A 85 -28.89 -41.68 7.86
C ILE A 85 -28.24 -41.13 6.58
N ILE A 86 -28.53 -41.75 5.43
CA ILE A 86 -28.01 -41.29 4.13
C ILE A 86 -28.39 -39.84 3.88
N PHE A 87 -29.67 -39.50 4.08
CA PHE A 87 -30.15 -38.13 3.92
C PHE A 87 -29.37 -37.15 4.80
N ASN A 88 -29.22 -37.45 6.10
CA ASN A 88 -28.49 -36.60 7.03
C ASN A 88 -27.01 -36.44 6.63
N VAL A 89 -26.34 -37.50 6.16
CA VAL A 89 -24.93 -37.41 5.73
C VAL A 89 -24.76 -36.48 4.52
N PHE A 90 -25.56 -36.69 3.46
CA PHE A 90 -25.50 -35.82 2.27
C PHE A 90 -25.90 -34.38 2.59
N PHE A 91 -26.88 -34.22 3.47
CA PHE A 91 -27.34 -32.93 3.94
C PHE A 91 -26.24 -32.16 4.69
N TRP A 92 -25.53 -32.81 5.61
CA TRP A 92 -24.40 -32.24 6.33
C TRP A 92 -23.25 -31.86 5.39
N PHE A 93 -23.00 -32.63 4.33
CA PHE A 93 -22.02 -32.26 3.31
C PHE A 93 -22.39 -30.94 2.60
N GLY A 94 -23.66 -30.75 2.23
CA GLY A 94 -24.14 -29.49 1.64
C GLY A 94 -24.06 -28.30 2.60
N ILE A 95 -24.54 -28.47 3.84
CA ILE A 95 -24.48 -27.43 4.87
C ILE A 95 -23.05 -27.04 5.20
N SER A 96 -22.16 -28.02 5.42
CA SER A 96 -20.78 -27.76 5.83
C SER A 96 -20.03 -26.93 4.79
N ARG A 97 -20.27 -27.15 3.49
CA ARG A 97 -19.71 -26.30 2.42
C ARG A 97 -20.12 -24.83 2.59
N LEU A 98 -21.42 -24.56 2.80
CA LEU A 98 -21.95 -23.21 2.97
C LEU A 98 -21.46 -22.56 4.28
N ILE A 99 -21.44 -23.31 5.38
CA ILE A 99 -20.89 -22.85 6.67
C ILE A 99 -19.41 -22.49 6.53
N ASN A 100 -18.61 -23.33 5.87
CA ASN A 100 -17.19 -23.07 5.65
C ASN A 100 -16.96 -21.82 4.81
N GLN A 101 -17.79 -21.57 3.79
CA GLN A 101 -17.75 -20.33 3.01
C GLN A 101 -18.11 -19.10 3.85
N LEU A 102 -19.09 -19.21 4.74
CA LEU A 102 -19.47 -18.12 5.65
C LEU A 102 -18.38 -17.83 6.69
N ILE A 103 -17.78 -18.87 7.28
CA ILE A 103 -16.64 -18.73 8.19
C ILE A 103 -15.49 -18.04 7.46
N TRP A 104 -15.16 -18.50 6.25
CA TRP A 104 -14.12 -17.89 5.43
C TRP A 104 -14.40 -16.42 5.11
N LEU A 105 -15.64 -16.07 4.78
CA LEU A 105 -16.04 -14.68 4.54
C LEU A 105 -15.85 -13.82 5.78
N VAL A 106 -16.26 -14.30 6.95
CA VAL A 106 -16.11 -13.60 8.23
C VAL A 106 -14.63 -13.41 8.58
N THR A 107 -13.79 -14.45 8.42
CA THR A 107 -12.35 -14.34 8.67
C THR A 107 -11.68 -13.39 7.69
N HIS A 108 -12.05 -13.46 6.40
CA HIS A 108 -11.48 -12.59 5.37
C HIS A 108 -11.82 -11.12 5.60
N VAL A 109 -13.07 -10.81 5.96
CA VAL A 109 -13.48 -9.45 6.33
C VAL A 109 -12.68 -8.95 7.53
N ARG A 110 -12.53 -9.79 8.57
CA ARG A 110 -11.70 -9.44 9.73
C ARG A 110 -10.26 -9.15 9.33
N GLU A 111 -9.65 -10.02 8.54
CA GLU A 111 -8.26 -9.89 8.07
C GLU A 111 -8.07 -8.62 7.25
N HIS A 112 -9.00 -8.30 6.34
CA HIS A 112 -8.99 -7.06 5.55
C HIS A 112 -8.86 -5.83 6.44
N PHE A 113 -9.72 -5.70 7.46
CA PHE A 113 -9.76 -4.51 8.30
C PHE A 113 -8.70 -4.50 9.41
N PHE A 114 -8.18 -5.67 9.78
CA PHE A 114 -7.16 -5.79 10.79
C PHE A 114 -5.75 -5.58 10.22
N HIS A 115 -5.44 -6.21 9.09
CA HIS A 115 -4.11 -6.22 8.47
C HIS A 115 -3.98 -5.34 7.22
N GLY A 116 -5.09 -4.91 6.60
CA GLY A 116 -5.06 -4.03 5.45
C GLY A 116 -4.42 -2.68 5.76
N CYS A 117 -3.87 -2.04 4.73
CA CYS A 117 -3.24 -0.73 4.87
C CYS A 117 -4.31 0.36 4.93
N VAL A 118 -4.10 1.34 5.79
CA VAL A 118 -4.92 2.55 5.87
C VAL A 118 -4.52 3.49 4.75
N ASN A 119 -5.51 4.04 4.03
CA ASN A 119 -5.28 4.97 2.93
C ASN A 119 -6.19 6.20 2.99
N PRO A 120 -5.72 7.39 2.55
CA PRO A 120 -6.55 8.58 2.38
C PRO A 120 -7.60 8.38 1.29
N GLY A 121 -8.83 8.82 1.58
CA GLY A 121 -9.90 8.89 0.59
C GLY A 121 -10.68 10.19 0.65
N ILE A 122 -11.26 10.61 -0.47
CA ILE A 122 -12.13 11.79 -0.53
C ILE A 122 -13.37 11.48 -1.36
N ILE A 123 -14.51 11.97 -0.90
CA ILE A 123 -15.78 11.79 -1.60
C ILE A 123 -15.82 12.75 -2.79
N ILE A 124 -15.94 12.23 -4.00
CA ILE A 124 -15.92 13.03 -5.23
C ILE A 124 -17.31 13.16 -5.89
N GLU A 125 -18.24 12.29 -5.51
CA GLU A 125 -19.62 12.29 -5.98
C GLU A 125 -20.56 11.67 -4.95
N SER A 126 -21.78 12.17 -4.83
CA SER A 126 -22.79 11.67 -3.88
C SER A 126 -23.83 10.74 -4.52
N LYS A 127 -23.99 10.77 -5.84
CA LYS A 127 -25.01 10.02 -6.61
C LYS A 127 -24.49 9.62 -8.01
N PRO A 128 -23.94 8.41 -8.20
CA PRO A 128 -23.67 7.40 -7.16
C PRO A 128 -22.56 7.87 -6.19
N PRO A 129 -22.54 7.37 -4.94
CA PRO A 129 -21.48 7.70 -3.99
C PRO A 129 -20.13 7.13 -4.48
N LEU A 130 -19.23 8.03 -4.90
CA LEU A 130 -17.87 7.70 -5.34
C LEU A 130 -16.84 8.25 -4.37
N VAL A 131 -15.82 7.44 -4.12
CA VAL A 131 -14.64 7.82 -3.33
C VAL A 131 -13.41 7.65 -4.21
N ALA A 132 -12.51 8.63 -4.16
CA ALA A 132 -11.17 8.51 -4.70
C ALA A 132 -10.21 8.19 -3.56
N VAL A 133 -9.37 7.17 -3.73
CA VAL A 133 -8.43 6.69 -2.70
C VAL A 133 -7.03 6.67 -3.27
N PHE A 134 -6.08 7.27 -2.56
CA PHE A 134 -4.67 7.30 -2.97
C PHE A 134 -3.87 6.21 -2.25
N THR A 135 -2.95 5.55 -2.96
CA THR A 135 -1.97 4.64 -2.37
C THR A 135 -0.70 4.58 -3.21
N ASP A 136 0.38 4.10 -2.59
CA ASP A 136 1.54 3.56 -3.27
C ASP A 136 1.36 2.05 -3.51
N LEU A 137 1.46 1.57 -4.75
CA LEU A 137 1.42 0.14 -5.10
C LEU A 137 2.82 -0.49 -5.20
N THR A 138 3.88 0.22 -4.82
CA THR A 138 5.25 -0.26 -4.95
C THR A 138 5.50 -1.54 -4.15
N THR A 139 6.08 -2.54 -4.83
CA THR A 139 6.69 -3.72 -4.21
C THR A 139 8.20 -3.80 -4.49
N GLY A 140 8.67 -3.10 -5.53
CA GLY A 140 10.06 -3.04 -5.96
C GLY A 140 10.77 -1.73 -5.62
N ARG A 141 11.67 -1.31 -6.50
CA ARG A 141 12.48 -0.09 -6.31
C ARG A 141 11.80 1.17 -6.82
N GLU A 142 10.94 1.05 -7.82
CA GLU A 142 10.32 2.18 -8.50
C GLU A 142 8.97 2.50 -7.89
N PRO A 143 8.73 3.77 -7.51
CA PRO A 143 7.46 4.19 -6.94
C PRO A 143 6.31 4.01 -7.95
N HIS A 144 5.16 3.50 -7.48
CA HIS A 144 3.95 3.34 -8.29
C HIS A 144 2.73 3.90 -7.58
N TYR A 145 2.59 5.23 -7.62
CA TYR A 145 1.48 5.93 -7.01
C TYR A 145 0.23 5.91 -7.87
N VAL A 146 -0.92 5.65 -7.24
CA VAL A 146 -2.20 5.56 -7.92
C VAL A 146 -3.32 6.22 -7.13
N ILE A 147 -4.35 6.64 -7.85
CA ILE A 147 -5.67 6.96 -7.29
C ILE A 147 -6.69 5.98 -7.87
N LYS A 148 -7.44 5.30 -7.00
CA LYS A 148 -8.58 4.48 -7.40
C LYS A 148 -9.88 5.21 -7.11
N ILE A 149 -10.68 5.41 -8.16
CA ILE A 149 -12.06 5.90 -8.04
C ILE A 149 -12.98 4.70 -8.08
N LEU A 150 -13.83 4.54 -7.06
CA LEU A 150 -14.73 3.41 -6.96
C LEU A 150 -16.02 3.77 -6.19
N PRO A 151 -17.13 3.07 -6.46
CA PRO A 151 -18.34 3.21 -5.66
C PRO A 151 -18.12 2.67 -4.24
N GLN A 152 -18.69 3.37 -3.26
CA GLN A 152 -18.67 2.97 -1.85
C GLN A 152 -20.07 3.06 -1.24
N PRO A 153 -20.43 2.19 -0.28
CA PRO A 153 -21.77 2.13 0.29
C PRO A 153 -22.05 3.24 1.33
N LEU A 154 -21.70 4.50 1.03
CA LEU A 154 -21.71 5.64 1.96
C LEU A 154 -23.09 5.92 2.60
N ARG A 155 -24.18 5.52 1.95
CA ARG A 155 -25.54 5.65 2.50
C ARG A 155 -25.75 4.93 3.84
N TRP A 156 -24.86 3.99 4.17
CA TRP A 156 -24.92 3.18 5.38
C TRP A 156 -23.92 3.62 6.46
N MET A 157 -23.29 4.78 6.29
CA MET A 157 -22.59 5.45 7.39
C MET A 157 -23.60 5.99 8.41
N ASN A 158 -23.22 6.08 9.69
CA ASN A 158 -24.12 6.52 10.77
C ASN A 158 -24.69 7.92 10.59
N ASN A 159 -23.96 8.79 9.91
CA ASN A 159 -24.35 10.19 9.71
C ASN A 159 -24.89 10.46 8.30
N GLY A 160 -25.32 9.42 7.57
CA GLY A 160 -25.75 9.52 6.19
C GLY A 160 -24.58 9.72 5.21
N ILE A 161 -24.92 10.08 3.96
CA ILE A 161 -23.94 10.31 2.90
C ILE A 161 -23.19 11.62 3.20
N PRO A 162 -21.87 11.59 3.42
CA PRO A 162 -21.12 12.82 3.68
C PRO A 162 -21.03 13.68 2.41
N PRO A 163 -20.81 15.00 2.56
CA PRO A 163 -20.73 15.90 1.41
C PRO A 163 -19.49 15.61 0.54
N VAL A 164 -19.57 15.96 -0.75
CA VAL A 164 -18.43 15.95 -1.68
C VAL A 164 -17.31 16.83 -1.12
N GLY A 165 -16.06 16.38 -1.25
CA GLY A 165 -14.87 17.01 -0.69
C GLY A 165 -14.54 16.57 0.74
N LYS A 166 -15.43 15.82 1.43
CA LYS A 166 -15.12 15.30 2.77
C LYS A 166 -14.05 14.21 2.68
N ARG A 167 -12.94 14.42 3.40
CA ARG A 167 -11.90 13.42 3.68
C ARG A 167 -12.50 12.26 4.49
N VAL A 168 -12.13 11.03 4.13
CA VAL A 168 -12.52 9.77 4.77
C VAL A 168 -11.33 8.83 4.80
N ALA A 169 -11.17 8.06 5.87
CA ALA A 169 -10.17 7.01 5.90
C ALA A 169 -10.71 5.72 5.27
N THR A 170 -9.83 4.99 4.59
CA THR A 170 -10.14 3.68 4.02
C THR A 170 -9.13 2.64 4.50
N VAL A 171 -9.50 1.36 4.43
CA VAL A 171 -8.56 0.25 4.60
C VAL A 171 -8.60 -0.64 3.37
N ALA A 172 -7.44 -0.99 2.84
CA ALA A 172 -7.30 -1.76 1.61
C ALA A 172 -6.42 -3.00 1.77
N LEU A 173 -6.79 -4.03 1.01
CA LEU A 173 -5.90 -5.12 0.64
C LEU A 173 -5.41 -4.93 -0.80
N TYR A 174 -4.20 -5.40 -1.06
CA TYR A 174 -3.53 -5.27 -2.35
C TYR A 174 -3.64 -6.59 -3.12
N GLU A 175 -3.75 -6.50 -4.43
CA GLU A 175 -3.91 -7.62 -5.34
C GLU A 175 -2.69 -7.73 -6.25
N GLY A 176 -2.14 -8.93 -6.37
CA GLY A 176 -1.02 -9.21 -7.27
C GLY A 176 0.01 -10.14 -6.64
N SER A 177 1.24 -10.01 -7.08
CA SER A 177 2.37 -10.79 -6.58
C SER A 177 3.45 -9.85 -6.08
N SER A 178 3.95 -10.14 -4.87
CA SER A 178 5.10 -9.45 -4.27
C SER A 178 6.39 -9.59 -5.10
N GLN A 179 6.42 -10.50 -6.08
CA GLN A 179 7.55 -10.67 -7.00
C GLN A 179 7.57 -9.67 -8.16
N LYS A 180 6.47 -8.92 -8.38
CA LYS A 180 6.43 -7.85 -9.39
C LYS A 180 7.05 -6.57 -8.83
N ALA A 181 7.24 -5.56 -9.68
CA ALA A 181 7.70 -4.23 -9.27
C ALA A 181 6.59 -3.42 -8.54
N CYS A 182 5.33 -3.73 -8.83
CA CYS A 182 4.17 -3.17 -8.13
C CYS A 182 3.02 -4.19 -8.03
N TRP A 183 2.12 -3.95 -7.09
CA TRP A 183 0.80 -4.58 -7.04
C TRP A 183 -0.02 -4.21 -8.27
N ASN A 184 -0.90 -5.11 -8.71
CA ASN A 184 -1.75 -4.85 -9.89
C ASN A 184 -2.94 -3.95 -9.55
N ASP A 185 -3.49 -4.08 -8.35
CA ASP A 185 -4.66 -3.34 -7.88
C ASP A 185 -4.73 -3.32 -6.34
N PHE A 186 -5.69 -2.59 -5.78
CA PHE A 186 -6.03 -2.59 -4.36
C PHE A 186 -7.52 -2.35 -4.13
N HIS A 187 -8.05 -2.80 -2.98
CA HIS A 187 -9.48 -2.83 -2.70
C HIS A 187 -9.81 -2.04 -1.44
N PRO A 188 -9.88 -0.71 -1.53
CA PRO A 188 -10.14 0.14 -0.37
C PRO A 188 -11.61 0.09 0.04
N VAL A 189 -11.86 0.10 1.35
CA VAL A 189 -13.19 0.21 1.93
C VAL A 189 -13.20 1.32 2.97
N VAL A 190 -14.19 2.22 2.89
CA VAL A 190 -14.37 3.30 3.87
C VAL A 190 -14.64 2.74 5.26
N VAL A 191 -13.86 3.17 6.24
CA VAL A 191 -13.87 2.63 7.62
C VAL A 191 -15.24 2.80 8.29
N ASN A 192 -15.87 3.96 8.11
CA ASN A 192 -17.19 4.26 8.67
C ASN A 192 -18.32 3.37 8.13
N CYS A 193 -18.09 2.59 7.07
CA CYS A 193 -19.06 1.64 6.54
C CYS A 193 -19.02 0.29 7.30
N VAL A 194 -18.01 0.05 8.14
CA VAL A 194 -17.77 -1.26 8.76
C VAL A 194 -17.61 -1.24 10.27
N THR A 195 -17.44 -0.06 10.88
CA THR A 195 -17.39 0.11 12.32
C THR A 195 -18.07 1.40 12.75
N ASP A 196 -18.66 1.39 13.94
CA ASP A 196 -19.23 2.53 14.64
C ASP A 196 -18.39 2.95 15.86
N ASN A 197 -17.28 2.27 16.12
CA ASN A 197 -16.34 2.66 17.15
C ASN A 197 -15.61 3.95 16.74
N GLN A 198 -16.01 5.08 17.31
CA GLN A 198 -15.45 6.38 16.96
C GLN A 198 -13.93 6.43 17.22
N ALA A 199 -13.47 5.90 18.36
CA ALA A 199 -12.05 5.89 18.69
C ALA A 199 -11.20 5.16 17.63
N ASP A 200 -11.71 4.07 17.06
CA ASP A 200 -11.05 3.35 15.97
C ASP A 200 -11.04 4.18 14.66
N ILE A 201 -12.16 4.84 14.34
CA ILE A 201 -12.29 5.70 13.16
C ILE A 201 -11.30 6.87 13.25
N GLU A 202 -11.27 7.57 14.39
CA GLU A 202 -10.42 8.72 14.60
C GLU A 202 -8.94 8.33 14.58
N ARG A 203 -8.57 7.24 15.26
CA ARG A 203 -7.20 6.71 15.23
C ARG A 203 -6.72 6.43 13.81
N VAL A 204 -7.54 5.74 13.01
CA VAL A 204 -7.19 5.40 11.63
C VAL A 204 -7.15 6.64 10.74
N PHE A 205 -8.04 7.60 10.96
CA PHE A 205 -8.02 8.87 10.23
C PHE A 205 -6.75 9.69 10.55
N GLN A 206 -6.37 9.77 11.83
CA GLN A 206 -5.18 10.49 12.30
C GLN A 206 -3.87 9.79 11.97
N SER A 207 -3.87 8.48 11.70
CA SER A 207 -2.65 7.76 11.31
C SER A 207 -2.23 8.05 9.87
N ILE A 208 -3.06 8.72 9.08
CA ILE A 208 -2.74 9.12 7.70
C ILE A 208 -1.97 10.45 7.76
N PRO A 209 -0.71 10.48 7.30
CA PRO A 209 0.10 11.69 7.34
C PRO A 209 -0.43 12.77 6.37
N GLU A 210 -0.25 14.05 6.70
CA GLU A 210 -0.82 15.16 5.90
C GLU A 210 -0.35 15.18 4.45
N TRP A 211 0.90 14.74 4.18
CA TRP A 211 1.42 14.68 2.81
C TRP A 211 0.61 13.71 1.93
N GLU A 212 0.10 12.59 2.46
CA GLU A 212 -0.73 11.66 1.69
C GLU A 212 -2.07 12.28 1.27
N TRP A 213 -2.66 13.12 2.14
CA TRP A 213 -3.85 13.89 1.81
C TRP A 213 -3.58 14.90 0.69
N GLN A 214 -2.43 15.59 0.76
CA GLN A 214 -2.01 16.54 -0.27
C GLN A 214 -1.77 15.85 -1.62
N GLN A 215 -1.14 14.67 -1.64
CA GLN A 215 -0.93 13.92 -2.89
C GLN A 215 -2.25 13.46 -3.52
N LEU A 216 -3.23 13.04 -2.70
CA LEU A 216 -4.57 12.72 -3.19
C LEU A 216 -5.22 13.94 -3.86
N GLU A 217 -5.17 15.11 -3.22
CA GLU A 217 -5.77 16.34 -3.75
C GLU A 217 -5.08 16.82 -5.05
N VAL A 218 -3.75 16.80 -5.10
CA VAL A 218 -2.96 17.13 -6.31
C VAL A 218 -3.27 16.14 -7.43
N GLY A 219 -3.27 14.84 -7.14
CA GLY A 219 -3.57 13.81 -8.13
C GLY A 219 -5.00 13.90 -8.66
N LEU A 220 -5.97 14.26 -7.83
CA LEU A 220 -7.35 14.51 -8.27
C LEU A 220 -7.47 15.70 -9.21
N ASN A 221 -6.76 16.79 -8.90
CA ASN A 221 -6.70 17.97 -9.77
C ASN A 221 -6.03 17.66 -11.12
N TYR A 222 -5.13 16.67 -11.16
CA TYR A 222 -4.50 16.19 -12.39
C TYR A 222 -5.41 15.29 -13.23
N ILE A 223 -6.04 14.26 -12.65
CA ILE A 223 -6.82 13.28 -13.43
C ILE A 223 -8.13 13.86 -13.97
N GLN A 224 -8.70 14.87 -13.31
CA GLN A 224 -9.91 15.62 -13.72
C GLN A 224 -11.08 14.72 -14.19
N THR A 225 -11.24 13.56 -13.58
CA THR A 225 -12.28 12.58 -13.93
C THR A 225 -12.97 12.07 -12.68
N LYS A 226 -14.25 11.70 -12.83
CA LYS A 226 -15.04 11.00 -11.82
C LYS A 226 -15.38 9.57 -12.24
N LYS A 227 -14.88 9.11 -13.39
CA LYS A 227 -15.12 7.75 -13.85
C LYS A 227 -14.44 6.76 -12.90
N PRO A 228 -15.11 5.66 -12.51
CA PRO A 228 -14.45 4.60 -11.76
C PRO A 228 -13.27 4.02 -12.54
N GLY A 229 -12.18 3.74 -11.85
CA GLY A 229 -10.94 3.25 -12.46
C GLY A 229 -9.73 3.39 -11.54
N LEU A 230 -8.60 2.82 -11.99
CA LEU A 230 -7.29 2.95 -11.36
C LEU A 230 -6.42 3.88 -12.22
N TYR A 231 -5.93 4.96 -11.62
CA TYR A 231 -5.23 6.03 -12.32
C TYR A 231 -3.82 6.19 -11.76
N SER A 232 -2.80 5.96 -12.58
CA SER A 232 -1.40 6.23 -12.19
C SER A 232 -1.16 7.74 -12.12
N ILE A 233 -0.50 8.17 -11.04
CA ILE A 233 -0.15 9.58 -10.83
C ILE A 233 1.37 9.71 -10.91
N PRO A 234 1.90 10.57 -11.79
CA PRO A 234 3.34 10.70 -11.96
C PRO A 234 3.92 11.54 -10.81
N PHE A 235 4.18 10.89 -9.67
CA PHE A 235 5.05 11.47 -8.64
C PHE A 235 6.47 10.92 -8.78
N VAL A 236 7.44 11.77 -8.46
CA VAL A 236 8.87 11.43 -8.45
C VAL A 236 9.45 11.80 -7.09
N ARG A 237 10.44 11.04 -6.64
CA ARG A 237 11.20 11.44 -5.45
C ARG A 237 12.21 12.50 -5.86
N CYS A 238 12.20 13.65 -5.19
CA CYS A 238 13.17 14.70 -5.47
C CYS A 238 14.57 14.29 -5.02
N ALA A 239 15.57 14.42 -5.89
CA ALA A 239 16.94 14.00 -5.57
C ALA A 239 17.66 14.94 -4.59
N PHE A 240 17.09 16.12 -4.29
CA PHE A 240 17.62 17.09 -3.34
C PHE A 240 17.09 16.82 -1.93
N CYS A 241 15.78 16.99 -1.72
CA CYS A 241 15.11 16.85 -0.41
C CYS A 241 14.55 15.46 -0.10
N HIS A 242 14.48 14.56 -1.09
CA HIS A 242 13.89 13.21 -0.98
C HIS A 242 12.38 13.16 -0.76
N ASP A 243 11.69 14.29 -0.90
CA ASP A 243 10.23 14.35 -0.85
C ASP A 243 9.61 13.82 -2.14
N ILE A 244 8.36 13.35 -2.03
CA ILE A 244 7.57 12.92 -3.17
C ILE A 244 6.91 14.15 -3.80
N VAL A 245 7.28 14.44 -5.04
CA VAL A 245 6.89 15.64 -5.76
C VAL A 245 6.09 15.26 -6.99
N PHE A 246 5.04 16.02 -7.26
CA PHE A 246 4.26 15.83 -8.46
C PHE A 246 5.09 16.21 -9.68
N LEU A 247 5.31 15.28 -10.61
CA LEU A 247 6.23 15.47 -11.73
C LEU A 247 5.96 16.75 -12.54
N PRO A 248 4.69 17.14 -12.83
CA PRO A 248 4.40 18.43 -13.47
C PRO A 248 4.85 19.68 -12.68
N LEU A 249 5.06 19.56 -11.36
CA LEU A 249 5.56 20.63 -10.48
C LEU A 249 7.04 20.44 -10.11
N TYR A 250 7.71 19.42 -10.66
CA TYR A 250 9.09 19.10 -10.30
C TYR A 250 10.07 20.20 -10.71
N ALA A 251 9.84 20.85 -11.85
CA ALA A 251 10.72 21.94 -12.32
C ALA A 251 10.73 23.12 -11.35
N SER A 252 9.56 23.61 -10.94
CA SER A 252 9.45 24.71 -9.96
C SER A 252 9.97 24.31 -8.59
N HIS A 253 9.72 23.07 -8.15
CA HIS A 253 10.28 22.57 -6.89
C HIS A 253 11.82 22.49 -6.94
N LYS A 254 12.38 22.04 -8.07
CA LYS A 254 13.84 22.01 -8.28
C LYS A 254 14.46 23.41 -8.24
N GLU A 255 13.76 24.44 -8.73
CA GLU A 255 14.26 25.82 -8.69
C GLU A 255 14.54 26.28 -7.25
N GLU A 256 13.72 25.88 -6.28
CA GLU A 256 13.91 26.20 -4.84
C GLU A 256 15.23 25.62 -4.29
N HIS A 257 15.66 24.47 -4.79
CA HIS A 257 16.93 23.80 -4.43
C HIS A 257 18.15 24.33 -5.19
N THR A 258 17.94 24.91 -6.38
CA THR A 258 19.03 25.45 -7.21
C THR A 258 19.16 26.96 -7.12
N GLN A 259 18.39 27.61 -6.23
CA GLN A 259 18.49 29.04 -6.01
C GLN A 259 19.87 29.39 -5.48
N LEU A 260 20.53 30.37 -6.09
CA LEU A 260 21.83 30.83 -5.64
C LEU A 260 21.69 31.69 -4.40
N LEU A 261 22.46 31.36 -3.38
CA LEU A 261 22.70 32.17 -2.20
C LEU A 261 23.57 33.40 -2.56
N PRO A 262 23.67 34.42 -1.68
CA PRO A 262 24.47 35.61 -1.93
C PRO A 262 25.96 35.35 -2.23
N ASP A 263 26.48 34.20 -1.78
CA ASP A 263 27.84 33.73 -2.06
C ASP A 263 27.97 32.89 -3.34
N GLY A 264 26.87 32.68 -4.06
CA GLY A 264 26.84 31.89 -5.30
C GLY A 264 26.71 30.38 -5.11
N GLN A 265 26.59 29.88 -3.88
CA GLN A 265 26.29 28.46 -3.65
C GLN A 265 24.81 28.18 -3.95
N MET A 266 24.47 27.00 -4.47
CA MET A 266 23.07 26.55 -4.51
C MET A 266 22.54 26.30 -3.09
N THR A 267 21.24 26.51 -2.88
CA THR A 267 20.56 26.26 -1.60
C THR A 267 20.69 24.82 -1.13
N ASP A 268 20.57 23.86 -2.05
CA ASP A 268 20.69 22.44 -1.76
C ASP A 268 21.54 21.69 -2.81
N HIS A 269 21.90 20.46 -2.47
CA HIS A 269 22.64 19.56 -3.35
C HIS A 269 21.91 18.23 -3.51
N ILE A 270 22.10 17.61 -4.67
CA ILE A 270 21.60 16.25 -4.91
C ILE A 270 22.29 15.31 -3.91
N THR A 271 21.53 14.52 -3.16
CA THR A 271 22.08 13.54 -2.21
C THR A 271 21.45 12.17 -2.41
N VAL A 272 21.99 11.14 -1.79
CA VAL A 272 21.30 9.85 -1.63
C VAL A 272 20.33 9.97 -0.44
N PRO A 273 19.16 9.30 -0.44
CA PRO A 273 18.24 9.31 0.69
C PRO A 273 18.95 8.98 2.02
N PRO A 274 18.64 9.66 3.14
CA PRO A 274 19.35 9.52 4.41
C PRO A 274 19.58 8.07 4.87
N GLU A 275 18.57 7.21 4.71
CA GLU A 275 18.60 5.80 5.07
C GLU A 275 19.47 4.92 4.16
N ARG A 276 19.84 5.42 2.99
CA ARG A 276 20.71 4.75 2.01
C ARG A 276 22.12 5.32 1.94
N ARG A 277 22.39 6.43 2.64
CA ARG A 277 23.74 7.03 2.72
C ARG A 277 24.74 6.07 3.35
N TYR A 278 26.02 6.24 3.05
CA TYR A 278 27.09 5.44 3.64
C TYR A 278 27.06 5.56 5.17
N GLN A 279 26.91 4.44 5.88
CA GLN A 279 26.79 4.38 7.35
C GLN A 279 28.12 4.14 8.06
N GLY A 280 29.21 3.93 7.32
CA GLY A 280 30.52 3.70 7.91
C GLY A 280 31.17 4.96 8.48
N THR A 281 32.36 4.78 9.06
CA THR A 281 33.19 5.88 9.57
C THR A 281 33.83 6.68 8.44
N LEU A 282 33.94 7.99 8.62
CA LEU A 282 34.56 8.90 7.67
C LEU A 282 36.03 9.23 8.01
N ASN A 283 36.63 8.60 9.02
CA ASN A 283 37.97 8.95 9.53
C ASN A 283 39.12 8.91 8.50
N LYS A 284 38.90 8.27 7.33
CA LYS A 284 39.88 8.17 6.24
C LYS A 284 39.39 8.79 4.94
N VAL A 285 38.25 9.46 4.98
CA VAL A 285 37.65 10.12 3.83
C VAL A 285 38.03 11.60 3.92
N PRO A 286 38.67 12.17 2.89
CA PRO A 286 39.00 13.59 2.92
C PRO A 286 37.71 14.42 2.90
N GLU A 287 37.67 15.50 3.68
CA GLU A 287 36.47 16.33 3.86
C GLU A 287 36.67 17.76 3.38
N THR A 288 37.93 18.22 3.29
CA THR A 288 38.26 19.62 2.98
C THR A 288 39.16 19.68 1.76
N TYR A 289 38.79 20.44 0.74
CA TYR A 289 39.65 20.70 -0.42
C TYR A 289 40.00 22.17 -0.52
N PHE A 290 41.02 22.52 -1.28
CA PHE A 290 41.37 23.91 -1.59
C PHE A 290 41.51 24.11 -3.09
N HIS A 291 41.22 25.33 -3.54
CA HIS A 291 41.45 25.71 -4.94
C HIS A 291 42.90 26.14 -5.15
N SER A 292 43.54 25.59 -6.17
CA SER A 292 44.95 25.85 -6.46
C SER A 292 45.27 27.32 -6.76
N LEU A 293 44.29 28.12 -7.23
CA LEU A 293 44.49 29.54 -7.52
C LEU A 293 44.23 30.44 -6.31
N CYS A 294 43.03 30.39 -5.71
CA CYS A 294 42.69 31.29 -4.59
C CYS A 294 43.24 30.82 -3.23
N LYS A 295 43.68 29.55 -3.13
CA LYS A 295 44.22 28.90 -1.91
C LYS A 295 43.25 28.83 -0.72
N VAL A 296 41.97 29.18 -0.92
CA VAL A 296 40.94 29.06 0.11
C VAL A 296 40.46 27.61 0.19
N SER A 297 40.34 27.11 1.42
CA SER A 297 39.77 25.80 1.71
C SER A 297 38.24 25.85 1.76
N THR A 298 37.59 24.81 1.24
CA THR A 298 36.15 24.57 1.29
C THR A 298 35.92 23.20 1.93
N LYS A 299 35.10 23.16 2.98
CA LYS A 299 34.71 21.90 3.63
C LYS A 299 33.45 21.36 2.95
N MET A 300 33.49 20.10 2.53
CA MET A 300 32.35 19.41 1.95
C MET A 300 31.38 18.95 3.07
N PRO A 301 30.07 19.22 2.95
CA PRO A 301 29.07 18.72 3.90
C PRO A 301 29.07 17.20 4.02
N GLU A 302 28.82 16.70 5.23
CA GLU A 302 28.87 15.26 5.54
C GLU A 302 27.86 14.46 4.70
N GLU A 303 26.65 14.99 4.49
CA GLU A 303 25.62 14.34 3.68
C GLU A 303 26.04 14.17 2.21
N ILE A 304 26.83 15.10 1.66
CA ILE A 304 27.38 15.02 0.30
C ILE A 304 28.43 13.91 0.25
N ILE A 305 29.32 13.89 1.25
CA ILE A 305 30.36 12.86 1.40
C ILE A 305 29.75 11.47 1.44
N ARG A 306 28.80 11.25 2.35
CA ARG A 306 28.14 9.96 2.49
C ARG A 306 27.31 9.56 1.27
N SER A 307 26.90 10.52 0.45
CA SER A 307 26.15 10.27 -0.79
C SER A 307 27.07 9.79 -1.91
N TYR A 308 28.22 10.44 -2.17
CA TYR A 308 29.11 9.95 -3.23
C TYR A 308 29.81 8.65 -2.89
N LEU A 309 30.01 8.35 -1.60
CA LEU A 309 30.55 7.05 -1.18
C LEU A 309 29.60 5.87 -1.51
N VAL A 310 28.32 6.16 -1.73
CA VAL A 310 27.32 5.17 -2.19
C VAL A 310 27.17 5.23 -3.71
N ASN A 311 27.14 6.42 -4.29
CA ASN A 311 27.04 6.65 -5.72
C ASN A 311 28.07 7.69 -6.17
N PRO A 312 29.27 7.26 -6.62
CA PRO A 312 30.33 8.19 -7.02
C PRO A 312 30.06 8.88 -8.38
N PHE A 313 28.94 8.58 -9.04
CA PHE A 313 28.49 9.19 -10.29
C PHE A 313 27.46 10.31 -10.06
N LEU A 314 27.14 10.65 -8.79
CA LEU A 314 26.07 11.59 -8.44
C LEU A 314 26.35 13.04 -8.86
N TYR A 315 27.61 13.44 -8.82
CA TYR A 315 28.05 14.82 -9.04
C TYR A 315 28.76 14.95 -10.38
N ASN A 316 28.65 16.14 -10.98
CA ASN A 316 29.35 16.46 -12.22
C ASN A 316 30.80 16.91 -11.94
N GLU A 317 31.52 17.32 -12.99
CA GLU A 317 32.93 17.74 -12.93
C GLU A 317 33.17 19.09 -12.22
N TYR A 318 32.17 19.67 -11.55
CA TYR A 318 32.26 20.98 -10.92
C TYR A 318 31.89 20.92 -9.43
N THR A 319 32.64 21.65 -8.61
CA THR A 319 32.36 21.79 -7.17
C THR A 319 32.52 23.24 -6.73
N PHE A 320 31.69 23.70 -5.79
CA PHE A 320 31.72 25.08 -5.31
C PHE A 320 33.03 25.41 -4.56
N CYS A 321 33.57 26.62 -4.73
CA CYS A 321 34.74 27.10 -3.99
C CYS A 321 34.40 28.35 -3.18
N CYS A 322 34.52 28.29 -1.85
CA CYS A 322 34.24 29.41 -0.95
C CYS A 322 35.15 30.64 -1.16
N GLY A 323 36.33 30.47 -1.78
CA GLY A 323 37.22 31.60 -2.09
C GLY A 323 36.86 32.34 -3.37
N CYS A 324 36.36 31.60 -4.36
CA CYS A 324 35.97 32.16 -5.65
C CYS A 324 34.48 32.50 -5.74
N ASN A 325 33.66 32.02 -4.80
CA ASN A 325 32.19 32.16 -4.82
C ASN A 325 31.59 31.63 -6.13
N ASN A 326 32.14 30.51 -6.62
CA ASN A 326 31.75 29.92 -7.91
C ASN A 326 32.02 28.41 -7.95
N TYR A 327 31.41 27.73 -8.90
CA TYR A 327 31.66 26.33 -9.21
C TYR A 327 32.90 26.19 -10.11
N ILE A 328 33.89 25.45 -9.62
CA ILE A 328 35.20 25.26 -10.23
C ILE A 328 35.34 23.81 -10.69
N LEU A 329 36.06 23.58 -11.79
CA LEU A 329 36.39 22.24 -12.27
C LEU A 329 37.16 21.46 -11.21
N GLN A 330 36.78 20.20 -10.98
CA GLN A 330 37.41 19.34 -9.98
C GLN A 330 38.93 19.17 -10.19
N GLN A 331 39.43 19.26 -11.44
CA GLN A 331 40.86 19.18 -11.75
C GLN A 331 41.71 20.33 -11.15
N GLU A 332 41.08 21.43 -10.72
CA GLU A 332 41.77 22.57 -10.10
C GLU A 332 41.73 22.54 -8.57
N LEU A 333 41.02 21.56 -8.00
CA LEU A 333 40.77 21.41 -6.58
C LEU A 333 41.58 20.24 -6.02
N TYR A 334 42.13 20.41 -4.81
CA TYR A 334 42.98 19.42 -4.17
C TYR A 334 42.53 19.18 -2.73
N TRP A 335 42.44 17.92 -2.32
CA TRP A 335 42.15 17.56 -0.93
C TRP A 335 43.25 18.04 0.00
N CYS A 336 42.89 18.69 1.11
CA CYS A 336 43.81 19.21 2.10
C CYS A 336 44.51 18.07 2.86
N GLU A 337 43.80 16.97 3.10
CA GLU A 337 44.27 15.84 3.92
C GLU A 337 45.26 14.95 3.16
N THR A 338 45.09 14.80 1.84
CA THR A 338 45.89 13.87 1.01
C THR A 338 46.74 14.55 -0.05
N GLY A 339 46.43 15.80 -0.42
CA GLY A 339 47.05 16.49 -1.54
C GLY A 339 46.61 15.97 -2.92
N GLN A 340 45.69 14.99 -2.97
CA GLN A 340 45.19 14.41 -4.21
C GLN A 340 44.25 15.38 -4.94
N CYS A 341 44.34 15.39 -6.28
CA CYS A 341 43.38 16.10 -7.13
C CYS A 341 41.96 15.55 -6.91
N LEU A 342 40.97 16.43 -6.81
CA LEU A 342 39.58 16.04 -6.54
C LEU A 342 39.02 15.15 -7.67
N MET A 343 39.34 15.47 -8.92
CA MET A 343 38.92 14.68 -10.09
C MET A 343 39.49 13.26 -10.06
N ASP A 344 40.79 13.12 -9.75
CA ASP A 344 41.45 11.81 -9.67
C ASP A 344 40.82 10.95 -8.55
N TYR A 345 40.51 11.57 -7.41
CA TYR A 345 39.84 10.90 -6.30
C TYR A 345 38.44 10.37 -6.70
N PHE A 346 37.62 11.18 -7.38
CA PHE A 346 36.30 10.72 -7.86
C PHE A 346 36.43 9.62 -8.93
N GLN A 347 37.42 9.72 -9.82
CA GLN A 347 37.68 8.69 -10.82
C GLN A 347 38.05 7.35 -10.15
N GLU A 348 38.92 7.37 -9.12
CA GLU A 348 39.27 6.17 -8.35
C GLU A 348 38.04 5.54 -7.68
N LEU A 349 37.14 6.36 -7.10
CA LEU A 349 35.89 5.86 -6.53
C LEU A 349 34.95 5.25 -7.57
N GLN A 350 34.84 5.87 -8.75
CA GLN A 350 34.04 5.35 -9.86
C GLN A 350 34.59 4.04 -10.40
N ASP A 351 35.91 3.95 -10.58
CA ASP A 351 36.61 2.73 -11.04
C ASP A 351 36.43 1.60 -10.02
N GLU A 352 36.58 1.89 -8.72
CA GLU A 352 36.34 0.92 -7.66
C GLU A 352 34.88 0.43 -7.64
N TYR A 353 33.92 1.34 -7.82
CA TYR A 353 32.50 0.98 -7.90
C TYR A 353 32.24 0.05 -9.08
N LEU A 354 32.74 0.39 -10.27
CA LEU A 354 32.58 -0.42 -11.49
C LEU A 354 33.25 -1.79 -11.35
N ARG A 355 34.40 -1.86 -10.69
CA ARG A 355 35.08 -3.13 -10.38
C ARG A 355 34.23 -4.06 -9.50
N VAL A 356 33.42 -3.51 -8.60
CA VAL A 356 32.58 -4.28 -7.67
C VAL A 356 31.19 -4.61 -8.26
N HIS A 357 30.64 -3.73 -9.10
CA HIS A 357 29.23 -3.79 -9.53
C HIS A 357 29.03 -4.00 -11.04
N ASP A 358 30.09 -4.04 -11.85
CA ASP A 358 30.12 -4.19 -13.31
C ASP A 358 29.43 -3.08 -14.13
N ASN A 359 28.55 -2.26 -13.53
CA ASN A 359 27.80 -1.20 -14.19
C ASN A 359 27.66 0.02 -13.26
N PRO A 360 27.55 1.25 -13.81
CA PRO A 360 27.26 2.42 -13.00
C PRO A 360 25.88 2.29 -12.33
N PRO A 361 25.68 2.93 -11.17
CA PRO A 361 24.37 3.00 -10.55
C PRO A 361 23.39 3.77 -11.46
N PRO A 362 22.08 3.50 -11.38
CA PRO A 362 21.08 4.31 -12.05
C PRO A 362 21.15 5.75 -11.54
N ASN A 363 20.95 6.72 -12.45
CA ASN A 363 20.82 8.11 -12.05
C ASN A 363 19.58 8.28 -11.16
N PRO A 364 19.70 9.03 -10.05
CA PRO A 364 18.59 9.27 -9.14
C PRO A 364 17.51 10.17 -9.73
#